data_AF-A0A3P7FYH8-F1
#
_entry.id   AF-A0A3P7FYH8-F1
#
_cell.length_a   1.000
_cell.length_b   1.000
_cell.length_c   1.000
_cell.angle_alpha   90.00
_cell.angle_beta   90.00
_cell.angle_gamma   90.00
#
_symmetry.space_group_name_H-M   'P 1'
#
loop_
_entity.id
_entity.type
_entity.pdbx_description
1 polymer ?
#
loop_
_entity_poly.entity_id
_entity_poly.type
_entity_poly.pdbx_seq_one_letter_code
_entity_poly.pdbx_strand_id
1 'polypeptide(L)'
;MSVLQILMHTKDLVEKNGYSVIYGDTDSVMINTGFSERSELQHVKKLGNDIKKIINQSYKKLEIDIDGIFIKLLLLKKKKYAGLAVDLNDERKIKREIKGLDIVRRDYSFIVKQIGNEILDIILSVQSQNRDEIIEQIHSRLQKLKEEISQELLENSMFQIFKQLTRNPDEYTNINIQPHAVVAQRLNATGKFKFHRGDTVGYIICEDGSGKSATQRAYHLTEVQENNLRIDFHYYLVQQILPVVSRLCVPIEECNEAWVAQALGLDSMAYEKHGVYEENVDRE
;
A
#
# COMPACT_ATOMS: atom_id res chain seq x y z
N MET A 1 7.13 22.69 25.94
CA MET A 1 6.97 21.26 25.61
C MET A 1 7.46 21.04 24.20
N SER A 2 8.20 19.96 23.95
CA SER A 2 8.48 19.51 22.58
C SER A 2 7.20 19.01 21.92
N VAL A 3 7.19 18.92 20.58
CA VAL A 3 6.04 18.35 19.83
C VAL A 3 5.70 16.95 20.34
N LEU A 4 6.71 16.12 20.59
CA LEU A 4 6.52 14.78 21.15
C LEU A 4 5.87 14.80 22.54
N GLN A 5 6.28 15.73 23.42
CA GLN A 5 5.67 15.86 24.75
C GLN A 5 4.19 16.28 24.66
N ILE A 6 3.86 17.16 23.71
CA ILE A 6 2.47 17.57 23.46
C ILE A 6 1.65 16.38 22.97
N LEU A 7 2.18 15.60 22.03
CA LEU A 7 1.49 14.42 21.50
C LEU A 7 1.24 13.36 22.59
N MET A 8 2.24 13.07 23.42
CA MET A 8 2.10 12.13 24.55
C MET A 8 1.09 12.64 25.58
N HIS A 9 1.17 13.91 25.95
CA HIS A 9 0.19 14.51 26.87
C HIS A 9 -1.24 14.46 26.29
N THR A 10 -1.42 14.72 25.00
CA THR A 10 -2.71 14.59 24.32
C THR A 10 -3.23 13.16 24.36
N LYS A 11 -2.37 12.16 24.08
CA LYS A 11 -2.74 10.74 24.20
C LYS A 11 -3.22 10.41 25.62
N ASP A 12 -2.41 10.73 26.63
CA ASP A 12 -2.72 10.42 28.03
C ASP A 12 -4.01 11.10 28.48
N LEU A 13 -4.24 12.33 28.05
CA LEU A 13 -5.47 13.08 28.36
C LEU A 13 -6.71 12.42 27.74
N VAL A 14 -6.62 11.98 26.48
CA VAL A 14 -7.70 11.28 25.78
C VAL A 14 -8.01 9.93 26.45
N GLU A 15 -6.98 9.13 26.74
CA GLU A 15 -7.12 7.83 27.40
C GLU A 15 -7.69 7.95 28.82
N LYS A 16 -7.26 8.97 29.58
CA LYS A 16 -7.80 9.24 30.92
C LYS A 16 -9.30 9.60 30.91
N ASN A 17 -9.81 10.11 29.80
CA ASN A 17 -11.24 10.39 29.63
C ASN A 17 -12.03 9.18 29.08
N GLY A 18 -11.41 8.00 29.02
CA GLY A 18 -12.07 6.74 28.64
C GLY A 18 -12.14 6.47 27.14
N TYR A 19 -11.39 7.20 26.32
CA TYR A 19 -11.33 7.00 24.87
C TYR A 19 -10.08 6.23 24.46
N SER A 20 -10.17 5.45 23.38
CA SER A 20 -9.05 4.64 22.89
C SER A 20 -8.31 5.35 21.75
N VAL A 21 -7.03 5.69 21.96
CA VAL A 21 -6.16 6.21 20.91
C VAL A 21 -5.55 5.04 20.15
N ILE A 22 -5.84 4.94 18.86
CA ILE A 22 -5.40 3.82 18.01
C ILE A 22 -4.17 4.15 17.17
N TYR A 23 -3.86 5.44 16.99
CA TYR A 23 -2.73 5.88 16.19
C TYR A 23 -2.31 7.31 16.57
N GLY A 24 -1.04 7.66 16.32
CA GLY A 24 -0.55 9.02 16.38
C GLY A 24 0.71 9.24 15.53
N ASP A 25 0.80 10.40 14.89
CA ASP A 25 1.96 10.78 14.08
C ASP A 25 2.21 12.28 14.14
N THR A 26 3.35 12.66 14.70
CA THR A 26 3.88 14.03 14.84
C THR A 26 2.92 15.02 15.52
N ASP A 27 1.86 15.43 14.84
CA ASP A 27 0.86 16.41 15.23
C ASP A 27 -0.58 15.89 15.11
N SER A 28 -0.77 14.60 14.81
CA SER A 28 -2.08 13.96 14.66
C SER A 28 -2.28 12.79 15.64
N VAL A 29 -3.53 12.58 16.05
CA VAL A 29 -4.00 11.41 16.80
C VAL A 29 -5.27 10.86 16.17
N MET A 30 -5.45 9.55 16.17
CA MET A 30 -6.69 8.89 15.78
C MET A 30 -7.31 8.19 16.98
N ILE A 31 -8.62 8.36 17.13
CA ILE A 31 -9.37 7.90 18.28
C ILE A 31 -10.45 6.94 17.77
N ASN A 32 -10.50 5.74 18.34
CA ASN A 32 -11.63 4.85 18.12
C ASN A 32 -12.80 5.31 18.99
N THR A 33 -13.89 5.72 18.33
CA THR A 33 -15.07 6.26 19.00
C THR A 33 -16.00 5.19 19.56
N GLY A 34 -15.81 3.92 19.16
CA GLY A 34 -16.68 2.80 19.52
C GLY A 34 -18.02 2.78 18.77
N PHE A 35 -18.30 3.77 17.92
CA PHE A 35 -19.48 3.80 17.06
C PHE A 35 -19.17 3.16 15.71
N SER A 36 -20.01 2.22 15.28
CA SER A 36 -19.82 1.48 14.02
C SER A 36 -20.81 1.87 12.94
N GLU A 37 -21.92 2.52 13.29
CA GLU A 37 -23.00 2.83 12.36
C GLU A 37 -22.90 4.25 11.81
N ARG A 38 -23.16 4.41 10.51
CA ARG A 38 -23.16 5.73 9.87
C ARG A 38 -24.23 6.67 10.45
N SER A 39 -25.34 6.11 10.95
CA SER A 39 -26.40 6.86 11.61
C SER A 39 -25.93 7.58 12.89
N GLU A 40 -24.81 7.14 13.48
CA GLU A 40 -24.25 7.68 14.72
C GLU A 40 -23.22 8.80 14.48
N LEU A 41 -23.03 9.22 13.22
CA LEU A 41 -22.05 10.24 12.85
C LEU A 41 -22.20 11.55 13.64
N GLN A 42 -23.44 11.94 13.99
CA GLN A 42 -23.68 13.11 14.82
C GLN A 42 -23.14 12.94 16.25
N HIS A 43 -23.25 11.74 16.83
CA HIS A 43 -22.64 11.43 18.13
C HIS A 43 -21.12 11.46 18.04
N VAL A 44 -20.54 10.92 16.96
CA VAL A 44 -19.10 10.98 16.70
C VAL A 44 -18.61 12.42 16.59
N LYS A 45 -19.30 13.28 15.84
CA LYS A 45 -18.96 14.71 15.73
C LYS A 45 -19.04 15.43 17.07
N LYS A 46 -20.06 15.14 17.88
CA LYS A 46 -20.19 15.70 19.22
C LYS A 46 -19.02 15.27 20.12
N LEU A 47 -18.72 13.97 20.15
CA LEU A 47 -17.59 13.40 20.88
C LEU A 47 -16.26 14.03 20.46
N GLY A 48 -16.02 14.19 19.16
CA GLY A 48 -14.82 14.84 18.64
C GLY A 48 -14.68 16.28 19.12
N ASN A 49 -15.78 17.05 19.16
CA ASN A 49 -15.78 18.42 19.67
C ASN A 49 -15.56 18.49 21.18
N ASP A 50 -16.11 17.54 21.94
CA ASP A 50 -15.89 17.44 23.39
C ASP A 50 -14.41 17.15 23.69
N ILE A 51 -13.79 16.21 22.98
CA ILE A 51 -12.35 15.91 23.07
C ILE A 51 -11.50 17.12 22.66
N LYS A 52 -11.82 17.76 21.53
CA LYS A 52 -11.17 18.99 21.06
C LYS A 52 -11.16 20.06 22.14
N LYS A 53 -12.30 20.28 22.80
CA LYS A 53 -12.44 21.27 23.88
C LYS A 53 -11.56 20.95 25.08
N ILE A 54 -11.53 19.68 25.52
CA ILE A 54 -10.69 19.22 26.64
C ILE A 54 -9.20 19.44 26.34
N ILE A 55 -8.75 19.09 25.14
CA ILE A 55 -7.35 19.26 24.74
C ILE A 55 -7.00 20.75 24.65
N ASN A 56 -7.82 21.55 23.98
CA ASN A 56 -7.54 22.99 23.77
C ASN A 56 -7.52 23.79 25.08
N GLN A 57 -8.24 23.35 26.12
CA GLN A 57 -8.15 23.97 27.46
C GLN A 57 -6.75 23.84 28.10
N SER A 58 -5.95 22.87 27.67
CA SER A 58 -4.61 22.64 28.21
C SER A 58 -3.55 23.59 27.62
N TYR A 59 -3.87 24.33 26.55
CA TYR A 59 -2.89 25.14 25.81
C TYR A 59 -3.43 26.55 25.52
N LYS A 60 -2.55 27.57 25.58
CA LYS A 60 -2.95 28.98 25.35
C LYS A 60 -2.93 29.43 23.88
N LYS A 61 -2.07 28.82 23.06
CA LYS A 61 -1.81 29.24 21.67
C LYS A 61 -1.87 28.09 20.66
N LEU A 62 -1.93 26.85 21.15
CA LEU A 62 -2.00 25.67 20.32
C LEU A 62 -3.43 25.16 20.37
N GLU A 63 -3.97 24.88 19.19
CA GLU A 63 -5.29 24.31 19.04
C GLU A 63 -5.18 23.03 18.22
N ILE A 64 -5.91 22.00 18.63
CA ILE A 64 -6.21 20.83 17.82
C ILE A 64 -7.56 21.03 17.14
N ASP A 65 -7.73 20.44 15.96
CA ASP A 65 -9.00 20.38 15.25
C ASP A 65 -9.28 18.96 14.74
N ILE A 66 -10.51 18.71 14.33
CA ILE A 66 -10.93 17.47 13.70
C ILE A 66 -10.57 17.58 12.21
N ASP A 67 -9.54 16.83 11.79
CA ASP A 67 -9.13 16.77 10.39
C ASP A 67 -10.11 15.93 9.54
N GLY A 68 -10.63 14.83 10.11
CA GLY A 68 -11.58 13.96 9.42
C GLY A 68 -12.17 12.88 10.33
N ILE A 69 -13.19 12.21 9.82
CA ILE A 69 -13.86 11.06 10.46
C ILE A 69 -13.82 9.89 9.49
N PHE A 70 -13.22 8.77 9.91
CA PHE A 70 -13.21 7.54 9.11
C PHE A 70 -14.40 6.64 9.48
N ILE A 71 -15.15 6.19 8.46
CA ILE A 71 -16.18 5.14 8.59
C ILE A 71 -15.51 3.78 8.75
N LYS A 72 -14.51 3.52 7.92
CA LYS A 72 -13.65 2.34 7.98
C LYS A 72 -12.20 2.79 7.90
N LEU A 73 -11.35 2.11 8.66
CA LEU A 73 -9.91 2.35 8.69
C LEU A 73 -9.21 0.99 8.68
N LEU A 74 -8.33 0.81 7.70
CA LEU A 74 -7.34 -0.25 7.64
C LEU A 74 -5.99 0.33 8.04
N LEU A 75 -5.63 0.15 9.32
CA LEU A 75 -4.34 0.58 9.87
C LEU A 75 -3.36 -0.60 9.82
N LEU A 76 -2.29 -0.49 9.02
CA LEU A 76 -1.33 -1.59 8.82
C LEU A 76 -0.04 -1.39 9.60
N LYS A 77 0.62 -0.24 9.41
CA LYS A 77 1.85 0.14 10.11
C LYS A 77 1.89 1.65 10.30
N LYS A 78 2.89 2.16 11.02
CA LYS A 78 3.14 3.60 11.12
C LYS A 78 3.23 4.25 9.73
N LYS A 79 2.47 5.32 9.51
CA LYS A 79 2.33 6.03 8.22
C LYS A 79 1.81 5.17 7.06
N LYS A 80 1.25 3.98 7.33
CA LYS A 80 0.71 3.05 6.35
C LYS A 80 -0.72 2.67 6.72
N TYR A 81 -1.68 3.40 6.15
CA TYR A 81 -3.11 3.16 6.37
C TYR A 81 -3.92 3.51 5.14
N ALA A 82 -5.13 2.97 5.09
CA ALA A 82 -6.17 3.40 4.17
C ALA A 82 -7.51 3.48 4.89
N GLY A 83 -8.38 4.37 4.48
CA GLY A 83 -9.68 4.53 5.11
C GLY A 83 -10.70 5.23 4.24
N LEU A 84 -11.95 5.15 4.65
CA LEU A 84 -13.06 5.88 4.05
C LEU A 84 -13.43 7.05 4.95
N ALA A 85 -13.00 8.25 4.58
CA ALA A 85 -13.27 9.47 5.31
C ALA A 85 -14.60 10.10 4.87
N VAL A 86 -15.37 10.61 5.83
CA VAL A 86 -16.55 11.44 5.57
C VAL A 86 -16.11 12.87 5.30
N ASP A 87 -16.70 13.51 4.30
CA ASP A 87 -16.56 14.96 4.13
C ASP A 87 -17.29 15.69 5.26
N LEU A 88 -16.55 16.49 6.04
CA LEU A 88 -17.11 17.19 7.20
C LEU A 88 -18.18 18.22 6.82
N ASN A 89 -18.15 18.74 5.58
CA ASN A 89 -19.12 19.69 5.04
C ASN A 89 -20.32 19.02 4.37
N ASP A 90 -20.15 17.81 3.85
CA ASP A 90 -21.21 17.03 3.19
C ASP A 90 -21.12 15.55 3.58
N GLU A 91 -21.82 15.20 4.65
CA GLU A 91 -21.79 13.86 5.26
C GLU A 91 -22.23 12.73 4.32
N ARG A 92 -22.83 13.05 3.17
CA ARG A 92 -23.19 12.07 2.15
C ARG A 92 -21.98 11.59 1.36
N LYS A 93 -20.96 12.44 1.24
CA LYS A 93 -19.74 12.15 0.50
C LYS A 93 -18.75 11.37 1.36
N ILE A 94 -18.25 10.30 0.75
CA ILE A 94 -17.20 9.46 1.31
C ILE A 94 -16.01 9.55 0.35
N LYS A 95 -14.83 9.79 0.90
CA LYS A 95 -13.57 9.84 0.16
C LYS A 95 -12.65 8.74 0.65
N ARG A 96 -12.11 7.97 -0.29
CA ARG A 96 -11.03 7.02 0.01
C ARG A 96 -9.72 7.79 0.22
N GLU A 97 -9.09 7.57 1.36
CA GLU A 97 -7.76 8.08 1.68
C GLU A 97 -6.78 6.91 1.79
N ILE A 98 -5.61 7.05 1.19
CA ILE A 98 -4.53 6.07 1.23
C ILE A 98 -3.24 6.80 1.57
N LYS A 99 -2.53 6.37 2.61
CA LYS A 99 -1.23 6.93 3.02
C LYS A 99 -0.20 5.83 3.14
N GLY A 100 0.96 6.05 2.48
CA GLY A 100 2.16 5.22 2.59
C GLY A 100 2.04 3.77 2.10
N LEU A 101 0.87 3.34 1.62
CA LEU A 101 0.69 2.01 1.05
C LEU A 101 1.44 1.86 -0.28
N ASP A 102 1.78 0.62 -0.61
CA ASP A 102 2.59 0.31 -1.79
C ASP A 102 1.87 0.66 -3.10
N ILE A 103 0.53 0.56 -3.09
CA ILE A 103 -0.35 0.89 -4.21
C ILE A 103 -0.29 2.37 -4.65
N VAL A 104 0.18 3.29 -3.79
CA VAL A 104 0.39 4.70 -4.17
C VAL A 104 1.84 5.02 -4.54
N ARG A 105 2.75 4.06 -4.41
CA ARG A 105 4.17 4.28 -4.74
C ARG A 105 4.42 4.08 -6.24
N ARG A 106 5.43 4.77 -6.77
CA ARG A 106 5.77 4.71 -8.21
C ARG A 106 6.51 3.43 -8.61
N ASP A 107 7.22 2.82 -7.66
CA ASP A 107 8.09 1.66 -7.85
C ASP A 107 7.39 0.29 -7.80
N TYR A 108 6.05 0.28 -7.77
CA TYR A 108 5.24 -0.91 -8.01
C TYR A 108 4.59 -0.85 -9.39
N SER A 109 4.42 -2.02 -10.01
CA SER A 109 3.79 -2.13 -11.33
C SER A 109 2.33 -1.71 -11.31
N PHE A 110 1.77 -1.35 -12.47
CA PHE A 110 0.36 -0.98 -12.56
C PHE A 110 -0.57 -2.11 -12.15
N ILE A 111 -0.23 -3.37 -12.46
CA ILE A 111 -1.03 -4.52 -12.05
C ILE A 111 -1.13 -4.64 -10.53
N VAL A 112 -0.05 -4.36 -9.79
CA VAL A 112 -0.08 -4.31 -8.31
C VAL A 112 -0.98 -3.20 -7.80
N LYS A 113 -0.92 -2.02 -8.42
CA LYS A 113 -1.77 -0.91 -8.03
C LYS A 113 -3.23 -1.24 -8.29
N GLN A 114 -3.55 -1.84 -9.43
CA GLN A 114 -4.91 -2.24 -9.76
C GLN A 114 -5.43 -3.25 -8.75
N ILE A 115 -4.79 -4.42 -8.63
CA ILE A 115 -5.26 -5.47 -7.72
C ILE A 115 -5.31 -4.97 -6.28
N GLY A 116 -4.29 -4.22 -5.83
CA GLY A 116 -4.27 -3.70 -4.47
C GLY A 116 -5.37 -2.66 -4.20
N ASN A 117 -5.80 -1.87 -5.19
CA ASN A 117 -6.99 -1.01 -5.03
C ASN A 117 -8.29 -1.83 -4.99
N GLU A 118 -8.42 -2.86 -5.82
CA GLU A 118 -9.59 -3.73 -5.82
C GLU A 118 -9.74 -4.49 -4.49
N ILE A 119 -8.65 -5.05 -3.97
CA ILE A 119 -8.64 -5.68 -2.63
C ILE A 119 -8.99 -4.67 -1.54
N LEU A 120 -8.45 -3.45 -1.63
CA LEU A 120 -8.76 -2.40 -0.68
C LEU A 120 -10.25 -2.01 -0.72
N ASP A 121 -10.86 -1.98 -1.90
CA ASP A 121 -12.28 -1.68 -2.06
C ASP A 121 -13.18 -2.78 -1.48
N ILE A 122 -12.76 -4.04 -1.56
CA ILE A 122 -13.44 -5.15 -0.88
C ILE A 122 -13.35 -4.95 0.65
N ILE A 123 -12.14 -4.77 1.19
CA ILE A 123 -11.91 -4.63 2.65
C ILE A 123 -12.67 -3.41 3.21
N LEU A 124 -12.61 -2.29 2.50
CA LEU A 124 -13.21 -1.03 2.92
C LEU A 124 -14.68 -0.88 2.47
N SER A 125 -15.29 -1.88 1.85
CA SER A 125 -16.67 -1.79 1.38
C SER A 125 -17.61 -1.36 2.52
N VAL A 126 -18.45 -0.34 2.29
CA VAL A 126 -19.39 0.17 3.30
C VAL A 126 -20.60 -0.75 3.47
N GLN A 127 -20.86 -1.60 2.49
CA GLN A 127 -21.89 -2.62 2.61
C GLN A 127 -21.44 -3.60 3.70
N SER A 128 -22.34 -3.92 4.62
CA SER A 128 -22.09 -4.83 5.74
C SER A 128 -21.84 -6.25 5.23
N GLN A 129 -20.63 -6.50 4.75
CA GLN A 129 -20.12 -7.82 4.42
C GLN A 129 -19.58 -8.42 5.71
N ASN A 130 -20.00 -9.65 6.00
CA ASN A 130 -19.34 -10.41 7.06
C ASN A 130 -17.90 -10.75 6.61
N ARG A 131 -17.08 -11.19 7.57
CA ARG A 131 -15.67 -11.49 7.30
C ARG A 131 -15.50 -12.56 6.22
N ASP A 132 -16.34 -13.59 6.24
CA ASP A 132 -16.28 -14.71 5.28
C ASP A 132 -16.51 -14.23 3.84
N GLU A 133 -17.46 -13.31 3.64
CA GLU A 133 -17.77 -12.74 2.33
C GLU A 133 -16.60 -11.89 1.79
N ILE A 134 -15.90 -11.14 2.66
CA ILE A 134 -14.68 -10.40 2.30
C ILE A 134 -13.60 -11.38 1.84
N ILE A 135 -13.37 -12.45 2.62
CA ILE A 135 -12.36 -13.48 2.30
C ILE A 135 -12.67 -14.13 0.95
N GLU A 136 -13.93 -14.50 0.71
CA GLU A 136 -14.38 -15.13 -0.53
C GLU A 136 -14.19 -14.20 -1.74
N GLN A 137 -14.52 -12.91 -1.61
CA GLN A 137 -14.32 -11.93 -2.68
C GLN A 137 -12.85 -11.71 -3.00
N ILE A 138 -11.99 -11.59 -1.97
CA ILE A 138 -10.54 -11.49 -2.15
C ILE A 138 -10.04 -12.73 -2.88
N HIS A 139 -10.43 -13.93 -2.43
CA HIS A 139 -10.02 -15.19 -3.03
C HIS A 139 -10.42 -15.29 -4.50
N SER A 140 -11.70 -15.07 -4.80
CA SER A 140 -12.24 -15.10 -6.16
C SER A 140 -11.50 -14.12 -7.07
N ARG A 141 -11.21 -12.91 -6.57
CA ARG A 141 -10.51 -11.91 -7.35
C ARG A 141 -9.06 -12.30 -7.66
N LEU A 142 -8.35 -12.86 -6.68
CA LEU A 142 -6.97 -13.37 -6.86
C LEU A 142 -6.92 -14.55 -7.83
N GLN A 143 -7.90 -15.46 -7.77
CA GLN A 143 -8.02 -16.56 -8.74
C GLN A 143 -8.26 -16.04 -10.16
N LYS A 144 -9.16 -15.06 -10.32
CA LYS A 144 -9.38 -14.40 -11.61
C LYS A 144 -8.11 -13.73 -12.14
N LEU A 145 -7.35 -13.05 -11.27
CA LEU A 145 -6.09 -12.42 -11.67
C LEU A 145 -5.07 -13.46 -12.15
N LYS A 146 -4.98 -14.60 -11.45
CA LYS A 146 -4.13 -15.72 -11.88
C LYS A 146 -4.52 -16.18 -13.28
N GLU A 147 -5.81 -16.34 -13.56
CA GLU A 147 -6.30 -16.76 -14.88
C GLU A 147 -5.96 -15.71 -15.96
N GLU A 148 -6.20 -14.43 -15.68
CA GLU A 148 -5.86 -13.30 -16.57
C GLU A 148 -4.37 -13.27 -16.92
N ILE A 149 -3.49 -13.52 -15.94
CA ILE A 149 -2.04 -13.60 -16.14
C ILE A 149 -1.66 -14.86 -16.93
N SER A 150 -2.21 -16.02 -16.56
CA SER A 150 -1.85 -17.32 -17.17
C SER A 150 -2.28 -17.42 -18.63
N GLN A 151 -3.39 -16.77 -18.98
CA GLN A 151 -3.92 -16.68 -20.35
C GLN A 151 -3.37 -15.48 -21.13
N GLU A 152 -2.45 -14.71 -20.54
CA GLU A 152 -1.82 -13.53 -21.15
C GLU A 152 -2.86 -12.50 -21.66
N LEU A 153 -3.96 -12.32 -20.91
CA LEU A 153 -5.06 -11.41 -21.27
C LEU A 153 -4.78 -9.94 -20.91
N LEU A 154 -3.70 -9.67 -20.19
CA LEU A 154 -3.33 -8.34 -19.71
C LEU A 154 -2.34 -7.69 -20.67
N GLU A 155 -2.51 -6.38 -20.91
CA GLU A 155 -1.54 -5.61 -21.70
C GLU A 155 -0.15 -5.61 -21.05
N ASN A 156 0.91 -5.67 -21.86
CA ASN A 156 2.29 -5.55 -21.38
C ASN A 156 2.53 -4.28 -20.56
N SER A 157 1.79 -3.21 -20.87
CA SER A 157 1.84 -1.93 -20.17
C SER A 157 1.57 -2.08 -18.66
N MET A 158 0.72 -3.03 -18.26
CA MET A 158 0.31 -3.30 -16.88
C MET A 158 1.47 -3.76 -15.98
N PHE A 159 2.50 -4.31 -16.59
CA PHE A 159 3.67 -4.83 -15.88
C PHE A 159 4.79 -3.79 -15.74
N GLN A 160 4.64 -2.58 -16.28
CA GLN A 160 5.65 -1.54 -16.16
C GLN A 160 5.84 -1.04 -14.73
N ILE A 161 7.09 -0.99 -14.30
CA ILE A 161 7.56 -0.40 -13.05
C ILE A 161 8.33 0.89 -13.38
N PHE A 162 8.10 1.96 -12.62
CA PHE A 162 8.75 3.25 -12.85
C PHE A 162 9.66 3.63 -11.69
N LYS A 163 10.88 4.07 -12.00
CA LYS A 163 11.81 4.57 -10.99
C LYS A 163 12.63 5.74 -11.50
N GLN A 164 12.82 6.73 -10.64
CA GLN A 164 13.60 7.92 -10.94
C GLN A 164 15.10 7.64 -10.77
N LEU A 165 15.90 8.13 -11.72
CA LEU A 165 17.35 8.13 -11.64
C LEU A 165 17.83 9.19 -10.64
N THR A 166 18.59 8.78 -9.63
CA THR A 166 19.18 9.69 -8.62
C THR A 166 20.55 10.21 -9.04
N ARG A 167 21.19 9.55 -10.01
CA ARG A 167 22.47 9.88 -10.65
C ARG A 167 22.34 9.71 -12.16
N ASN A 168 23.32 10.16 -12.93
CA ASN A 168 23.33 9.80 -14.36
C ASN A 168 23.55 8.29 -14.52
N PRO A 169 23.02 7.64 -15.57
CA PRO A 169 23.14 6.18 -15.75
C PRO A 169 24.58 5.65 -15.63
N ASP A 170 25.58 6.39 -16.12
CA ASP A 170 26.99 5.98 -16.10
C ASP A 170 27.70 6.19 -14.75
N GLU A 171 27.04 6.87 -13.79
CA GLU A 171 27.59 7.15 -12.45
C GLU A 171 27.16 6.11 -11.39
N TYR A 172 26.40 5.09 -11.79
CA TYR A 172 25.94 4.02 -10.90
C TYR A 172 27.02 2.97 -10.71
N THR A 173 27.53 2.83 -9.48
CA THR A 173 28.57 1.84 -9.14
C THR A 173 28.07 0.39 -9.16
N ASN A 174 26.84 0.16 -8.67
CA ASN A 174 26.21 -1.16 -8.63
C ASN A 174 25.00 -1.17 -9.55
N ILE A 175 25.23 -1.01 -10.86
CA ILE A 175 24.15 -0.92 -11.84
C ILE A 175 23.34 -2.22 -11.94
N ASN A 176 23.99 -3.39 -11.81
CA ASN A 176 23.36 -4.70 -11.96
C ASN A 176 22.32 -5.08 -10.89
N ILE A 177 22.18 -4.29 -9.82
CA ILE A 177 21.12 -4.42 -8.80
C ILE A 177 20.04 -3.33 -8.92
N GLN A 178 20.12 -2.49 -9.95
CA GLN A 178 19.23 -1.35 -10.17
C GLN A 178 18.61 -1.42 -11.58
N PRO A 179 17.40 -2.00 -11.72
CA PRO A 179 16.83 -2.33 -13.03
C PRO A 179 16.67 -1.11 -13.94
N HIS A 180 16.09 -0.03 -13.40
CA HIS A 180 15.98 1.28 -14.04
C HIS A 180 17.31 1.87 -14.55
N ALA A 181 18.41 1.67 -13.82
CA ALA A 181 19.72 2.17 -14.24
C ALA A 181 20.31 1.32 -15.37
N VAL A 182 20.20 -0.02 -15.30
CA VAL A 182 20.60 -0.94 -16.40
C VAL A 182 19.86 -0.59 -17.69
N VAL A 183 18.54 -0.42 -17.61
CA VAL A 183 17.69 -0.07 -18.76
C VAL A 183 18.10 1.28 -19.32
N ALA A 184 18.26 2.30 -18.48
CA ALA A 184 18.65 3.63 -18.92
C ALA A 184 20.02 3.64 -19.62
N GLN A 185 21.01 2.96 -19.06
CA GLN A 185 22.34 2.88 -19.66
C GLN A 185 22.30 2.14 -21.00
N ARG A 186 21.62 0.99 -21.05
CA ARG A 186 21.48 0.20 -22.29
C ARG A 186 20.79 1.02 -23.39
N LEU A 187 19.72 1.73 -23.05
CA LEU A 187 19.00 2.57 -24.00
C LEU A 187 19.78 3.82 -24.43
N ASN A 188 20.52 4.46 -23.52
CA ASN A 188 21.41 5.58 -23.88
C ASN A 188 22.49 5.14 -24.87
N ALA A 189 23.05 3.93 -24.71
CA ALA A 189 24.05 3.38 -25.62
C ALA A 189 23.54 3.15 -27.05
N THR A 190 22.22 2.99 -27.24
CA THR A 190 21.61 2.88 -28.58
C THR A 190 21.55 4.22 -29.33
N GLY A 191 21.70 5.34 -28.62
CA GLY A 191 21.51 6.70 -29.16
C GLY A 191 20.05 7.09 -29.42
N LYS A 192 19.08 6.17 -29.33
CA LYS A 192 17.64 6.45 -29.49
C LYS A 192 17.03 7.17 -28.29
N PHE A 193 17.59 6.97 -27.11
CA PHE A 193 17.13 7.54 -25.85
C PHE A 193 18.23 8.37 -25.20
N LYS A 194 17.84 9.32 -24.34
CA LYS A 194 18.75 10.18 -23.57
C LYS A 194 18.22 10.40 -22.16
N PHE A 195 18.39 9.41 -21.29
CA PHE A 195 18.08 9.48 -19.87
C PHE A 195 19.22 10.13 -19.08
N HIS A 196 18.87 11.04 -18.18
CA HIS A 196 19.76 11.74 -17.27
C HIS A 196 19.25 11.65 -15.82
N ARG A 197 20.04 12.14 -14.88
CA ARG A 197 19.64 12.32 -13.49
C ARG A 197 18.30 13.07 -13.41
N GLY A 198 17.36 12.54 -12.62
CA GLY A 198 16.02 13.10 -12.44
C GLY A 198 14.97 12.52 -13.37
N ASP A 199 15.37 11.85 -14.46
CA ASP A 199 14.41 11.21 -15.36
C ASP A 199 13.81 9.96 -14.72
N THR A 200 12.57 9.67 -15.10
CA THR A 200 11.86 8.45 -14.68
C THR A 200 11.94 7.42 -15.78
N VAL A 201 12.42 6.23 -15.45
CA VAL A 201 12.62 5.13 -16.38
C VAL A 201 11.58 4.06 -16.08
N GLY A 202 10.80 3.70 -17.10
CA GLY A 202 9.87 2.57 -17.08
C GLY A 202 10.57 1.28 -17.52
N TYR A 203 10.30 0.17 -16.83
CA TYR A 203 10.85 -1.13 -17.20
C TYR A 203 9.90 -2.28 -16.83
N ILE A 204 10.07 -3.41 -17.50
CA ILE A 204 9.35 -4.67 -17.32
C ILE A 204 10.40 -5.77 -17.14
N ILE A 205 10.21 -6.66 -16.18
CA ILE A 205 11.03 -7.88 -16.03
C ILE A 205 10.53 -8.96 -17.00
N CYS A 206 11.44 -9.49 -17.82
CA CYS A 206 11.16 -10.45 -18.89
C CYS A 206 11.95 -11.75 -18.74
N GLU A 207 11.42 -12.85 -19.27
CA GLU A 207 12.17 -14.10 -19.46
C GLU A 207 13.03 -13.97 -20.71
N ASP A 208 14.35 -13.80 -20.55
CA ASP A 208 15.30 -13.63 -21.66
C ASP A 208 16.17 -14.89 -21.92
N GLY A 209 15.92 -15.98 -21.19
CA GLY A 209 16.68 -17.23 -21.29
C GLY A 209 18.12 -17.15 -20.77
N SER A 210 18.58 -16.01 -20.25
CA SER A 210 19.98 -15.82 -19.87
C SER A 210 20.36 -16.43 -18.52
N GLY A 211 19.36 -16.85 -17.71
CA GLY A 211 19.57 -17.28 -16.33
C GLY A 211 20.02 -16.17 -15.38
N LYS A 212 20.07 -14.92 -15.83
CA LYS A 212 20.46 -13.77 -14.99
C LYS A 212 19.38 -13.41 -13.98
N SER A 213 19.78 -12.61 -12.99
CA SER A 213 18.85 -12.08 -11.98
C SER A 213 17.75 -11.23 -12.63
N ALA A 214 16.57 -11.17 -12.00
CA ALA A 214 15.44 -10.37 -12.46
C ALA A 214 15.83 -8.93 -12.81
N THR A 215 16.72 -8.33 -12.02
CA THR A 215 17.22 -6.97 -12.25
C THR A 215 17.92 -6.78 -13.60
N GLN A 216 18.70 -7.77 -14.04
CA GLN A 216 19.43 -7.71 -15.31
C GLN A 216 18.53 -8.05 -16.50
N ARG A 217 17.40 -8.71 -16.24
CA ARG A 217 16.35 -9.04 -17.22
C ARG A 217 15.25 -7.97 -17.29
N ALA A 218 15.58 -6.74 -16.91
CA ALA A 218 14.69 -5.60 -17.04
C ALA A 218 14.83 -4.97 -18.43
N TYR A 219 13.70 -4.69 -19.07
CA TYR A 219 13.60 -4.13 -20.41
C TYR A 219 12.57 -3.00 -20.47
N HIS A 220 12.83 -1.99 -21.28
CA HIS A 220 11.86 -0.94 -21.55
C HIS A 220 10.70 -1.47 -22.39
N LEU A 221 9.50 -0.90 -22.28
CA LEU A 221 8.30 -1.36 -23.00
C LEU A 221 8.55 -1.48 -24.52
N THR A 222 9.28 -0.54 -25.11
CA THR A 222 9.63 -0.59 -26.53
C THR A 222 10.53 -1.78 -26.86
N GLU A 223 11.50 -2.12 -26.01
CA GLU A 223 12.36 -3.30 -26.21
C GLU A 223 11.53 -4.59 -26.12
N VAL A 224 10.55 -4.64 -25.22
CA VAL A 224 9.64 -5.79 -25.07
C VAL A 224 8.81 -6.00 -26.33
N GLN A 225 8.27 -4.92 -26.89
CA GLN A 225 7.45 -4.96 -28.11
C GLN A 225 8.28 -5.27 -29.36
N GLU A 226 9.42 -4.61 -29.54
CA GLU A 226 10.28 -4.79 -30.73
C GLU A 226 10.88 -6.19 -30.82
N ASN A 227 11.24 -6.79 -29.67
CA ASN A 227 11.90 -8.09 -29.63
C ASN A 227 10.98 -9.24 -29.23
N ASN A 228 9.67 -8.97 -29.08
CA ASN A 228 8.67 -9.94 -28.63
C ASN A 228 9.11 -10.70 -27.36
N LEU A 229 9.65 -9.97 -26.37
CA LEU A 229 10.13 -10.56 -25.13
C LEU A 229 8.95 -11.00 -24.27
N ARG A 230 9.06 -12.19 -23.68
CA ARG A 230 8.04 -12.71 -22.78
C ARG A 230 8.18 -12.10 -21.39
N ILE A 231 7.08 -11.73 -20.76
CA ILE A 231 7.05 -11.20 -19.40
C ILE A 231 7.31 -12.33 -18.40
N ASP A 232 8.13 -12.07 -17.37
CA ASP A 232 8.32 -13.00 -16.26
C ASP A 232 7.15 -12.90 -15.28
N PHE A 233 6.04 -13.56 -15.60
CA PHE A 233 4.84 -13.53 -14.76
C PHE A 233 5.09 -14.07 -13.35
N HIS A 234 5.99 -15.05 -13.20
CA HIS A 234 6.36 -15.58 -11.91
C HIS A 234 6.98 -14.50 -11.02
N TYR A 235 7.88 -13.68 -11.55
CA TYR A 235 8.42 -12.51 -10.85
C TYR A 235 7.31 -11.58 -10.38
N TYR A 236 6.31 -11.25 -11.22
CA TYR A 236 5.25 -10.34 -10.79
C TYR A 236 4.34 -10.96 -9.73
N LEU A 237 4.00 -12.24 -9.85
CA LEU A 237 3.21 -12.93 -8.83
C LEU A 237 3.93 -12.93 -7.47
N VAL A 238 5.20 -13.32 -7.44
CA VAL A 238 5.96 -13.52 -6.20
C VAL A 238 6.56 -12.24 -5.63
N GLN A 239 7.14 -11.37 -6.46
CA GLN A 239 7.93 -10.22 -6.00
C GLN A 239 7.16 -8.89 -6.04
N GLN A 240 5.99 -8.86 -6.68
CA GLN A 240 5.21 -7.64 -6.85
C GLN A 240 3.82 -7.78 -6.19
N ILE A 241 3.03 -8.76 -6.59
CA ILE A 241 1.63 -8.90 -6.18
C ILE A 241 1.51 -9.51 -4.79
N LEU A 242 2.09 -10.70 -4.56
CA LEU A 242 2.00 -11.42 -3.29
C LEU A 242 2.36 -10.54 -2.08
N PRO A 243 3.52 -9.86 -2.03
CA PRO A 243 3.90 -9.12 -0.83
C PRO A 243 2.96 -7.95 -0.53
N VAL A 244 2.40 -7.31 -1.56
CA VAL A 244 1.49 -6.17 -1.39
C VAL A 244 0.13 -6.64 -0.91
N VAL A 245 -0.44 -7.67 -1.56
CA VAL A 245 -1.74 -8.21 -1.17
C VAL A 245 -1.67 -8.80 0.24
N SER A 246 -0.64 -9.59 0.56
CA SER A 246 -0.45 -10.14 1.91
C SER A 246 -0.38 -9.04 2.96
N ARG A 247 0.30 -7.92 2.70
CA ARG A 247 0.32 -6.78 3.63
C ARG A 247 -1.05 -6.14 3.83
N LEU A 248 -1.87 -6.04 2.78
CA LEU A 248 -3.23 -5.52 2.90
C LEU A 248 -4.14 -6.45 3.72
N CYS A 249 -3.90 -7.75 3.63
CA CYS A 249 -4.69 -8.78 4.31
C CYS A 249 -4.24 -9.10 5.74
N VAL A 250 -3.12 -8.54 6.24
CA VAL A 250 -2.61 -8.82 7.60
C VAL A 250 -3.69 -8.74 8.70
N PRO A 251 -4.62 -7.77 8.71
CA PRO A 251 -5.65 -7.68 9.76
C PRO A 251 -6.78 -8.72 9.64
N ILE A 252 -6.77 -9.56 8.59
CA ILE A 252 -7.72 -10.65 8.37
C ILE A 252 -6.97 -11.95 8.69
N GLU A 253 -7.16 -12.47 9.90
CA GLU A 253 -6.39 -13.58 10.48
C GLU A 253 -6.29 -14.81 9.55
N GLU A 254 -7.36 -15.08 8.79
CA GLU A 254 -7.49 -16.21 7.89
C GLU A 254 -6.71 -16.02 6.56
N CYS A 255 -6.44 -14.78 6.16
CA CYS A 255 -5.79 -14.42 4.89
C CYS A 255 -4.28 -14.22 5.03
N ASN A 256 -3.59 -15.19 5.64
CA ASN A 256 -2.14 -15.15 5.76
C ASN A 256 -1.41 -15.23 4.40
N GLU A 257 -0.09 -15.01 4.39
CA GLU A 257 0.71 -14.99 3.16
C GLU A 257 0.63 -16.31 2.38
N ALA A 258 0.58 -17.46 3.07
CA ALA A 258 0.45 -18.77 2.43
C ALA A 258 -0.91 -18.93 1.73
N TRP A 259 -1.99 -18.43 2.33
CA TRP A 259 -3.32 -18.41 1.75
C TRP A 259 -3.38 -17.52 0.49
N VAL A 260 -2.78 -16.33 0.55
CA VAL A 260 -2.69 -15.43 -0.61
C VAL A 260 -1.87 -16.07 -1.73
N ALA A 261 -0.75 -16.72 -1.39
CA ALA A 261 0.08 -17.45 -2.35
C ALA A 261 -0.71 -18.58 -3.03
N GLN A 262 -1.46 -19.37 -2.26
CA GLN A 262 -2.34 -20.42 -2.79
C GLN A 262 -3.39 -19.85 -3.76
N ALA A 263 -4.05 -18.75 -3.38
CA ALA A 263 -5.06 -18.09 -4.23
C ALA A 263 -4.47 -17.60 -5.56
N LEU A 264 -3.21 -17.15 -5.55
CA LEU A 264 -2.44 -16.77 -6.73
C LEU A 264 -1.88 -17.98 -7.52
N GLY A 265 -2.08 -19.21 -7.03
CA GLY A 265 -1.58 -20.44 -7.66
C GLY A 265 -0.09 -20.71 -7.46
N LEU A 266 0.51 -20.11 -6.43
CA LEU A 266 1.88 -20.37 -6.00
C LEU A 266 1.90 -21.53 -5.00
N ASP A 267 3.05 -22.17 -4.83
CA ASP A 267 3.25 -23.21 -3.81
C ASP A 267 3.19 -22.58 -2.40
N SER A 268 2.13 -22.88 -1.66
CA SER A 268 1.89 -22.33 -0.32
C SER A 268 2.91 -22.79 0.70
N MET A 269 3.52 -23.98 0.53
CA MET A 269 4.51 -24.52 1.49
C MET A 269 5.77 -23.65 1.60
N ALA A 270 6.09 -22.88 0.55
CA ALA A 270 7.20 -21.94 0.58
C ALA A 270 6.97 -20.76 1.54
N TYR A 271 5.72 -20.49 1.95
CA TYR A 271 5.31 -19.27 2.66
C TYR A 271 4.74 -19.50 4.06
N GLU A 272 4.57 -20.75 4.51
CA GLU A 272 4.02 -21.06 5.85
C GLU A 272 4.93 -20.58 7.01
N LYS A 273 6.20 -20.26 6.76
CA LYS A 273 7.19 -19.98 7.81
C LYS A 273 7.25 -18.54 8.34
N HIS A 274 6.49 -17.59 7.79
CA HIS A 274 6.65 -16.17 8.13
C HIS A 274 5.66 -15.62 9.18
N GLY A 275 4.71 -16.43 9.67
CA GLY A 275 3.67 -15.98 10.60
C GLY A 275 4.08 -15.75 12.07
N VAL A 276 5.34 -15.98 12.47
CA VAL A 276 5.72 -16.06 13.90
C VAL A 276 6.60 -14.89 14.38
N TYR A 277 6.98 -13.91 13.53
CA TYR A 277 8.02 -12.93 13.89
C TYR A 277 7.59 -11.48 14.16
N GLU A 278 6.30 -11.10 14.06
CA GLU A 278 5.88 -9.70 14.30
C GLU A 278 5.32 -9.40 15.72
N GLU A 279 5.14 -10.37 16.60
CA GLU A 279 4.61 -10.11 17.97
C GLU A 279 5.61 -9.45 18.95
N ASN A 280 6.89 -9.28 18.60
CA ASN A 280 7.93 -8.83 19.54
C ASN A 280 8.61 -7.49 19.20
N VAL A 281 8.08 -6.66 18.30
CA VAL A 281 8.75 -5.40 17.90
C VAL A 281 8.04 -4.12 18.36
N ASP A 282 6.82 -4.17 18.88
CA ASP A 282 6.08 -2.98 19.35
C ASP A 282 5.92 -2.90 20.88
N ARG A 283 6.89 -3.43 21.64
CA ARG A 283 6.99 -3.23 23.11
C ARG A 283 8.31 -2.57 23.53
N GLU A 284 8.63 -1.41 22.97
CA GLU A 284 9.59 -0.46 23.57
C GLU A 284 9.15 1.00 23.37
#